data_AF-A0A7J0CZ23-F1
#
_entry.id   AF-A0A7J0CZ23-F1
#
_cell.length_a   1.000
_cell.length_b   1.000
_cell.length_c   1.000
_cell.angle_alpha   90.00
_cell.angle_beta   90.00
_cell.angle_gamma   90.00
#
_symmetry.space_group_name_H-M   'P 1'
#
loop_
_entity.id
_entity.type
_entity.pdbx_description
1 polymer ?
#
loop_
_entity_poly.entity_id
_entity_poly.type
_entity_poly.pdbx_seq_one_letter_code
_entity_poly.pdbx_strand_id
1 'polypeptide(L)'
;MPHLSRRLRAALLATASLTLVAAALPAPEPLGIGDRLFPELGNPGYDVLTYDIAFTYHGSNTKPLDAVTKIRARTTAPLDRINLDFARGTVQGVEVNGLAADFGSKNEDLVVQAPAASPKARP
;
A
#
# COMPACT_ATOMS: atom_id res chain seq x y z
N MET A 1 -10.07 -13.26 55.28
CA MET A 1 -9.73 -13.59 53.87
C MET A 1 -11.03 -13.72 53.10
N PRO A 2 -11.50 -12.70 52.36
CA PRO A 2 -12.77 -12.83 51.63
C PRO A 2 -12.55 -13.69 50.39
N HIS A 3 -13.31 -14.78 50.28
CA HIS A 3 -13.30 -15.65 49.11
C HIS A 3 -14.11 -14.99 47.98
N LEU A 4 -13.42 -14.52 46.94
CA LEU A 4 -14.07 -14.05 45.71
C LEU A 4 -14.88 -15.19 45.08
N SER A 5 -16.17 -14.94 44.82
CA SER A 5 -17.10 -15.92 44.29
C SER A 5 -16.71 -16.41 42.88
N ARG A 6 -17.05 -17.67 42.54
CA ARG A 6 -16.75 -18.28 41.23
C ARG A 6 -17.22 -17.45 40.03
N ARG A 7 -18.29 -16.65 40.19
CA ARG A 7 -18.81 -15.76 39.15
C ARG A 7 -17.90 -14.56 38.88
N LEU A 8 -17.26 -14.01 39.92
CA LEU A 8 -16.25 -12.95 39.75
C LEU A 8 -14.99 -13.47 39.04
N ARG A 9 -14.58 -14.72 39.31
CA ARG A 9 -13.43 -15.34 38.61
C ARG A 9 -13.71 -15.58 37.13
N ALA A 10 -14.93 -16.00 36.78
CA ALA A 10 -15.33 -16.21 35.38
C ALA A 10 -15.43 -14.89 34.60
N ALA A 11 -15.94 -13.83 35.23
CA ALA A 11 -15.98 -12.49 34.63
C ALA A 11 -14.56 -11.93 34.38
N LEU A 12 -13.61 -12.19 35.29
CA LEU A 12 -12.21 -11.78 35.12
C LEU A 12 -11.49 -12.52 33.98
N LEU A 13 -11.82 -13.80 33.75
CA LEU A 13 -11.27 -14.59 32.65
C LEU A 13 -11.81 -14.15 31.29
N ALA A 14 -13.09 -13.79 31.20
CA ALA A 14 -13.68 -13.32 29.94
C ALA A 14 -13.13 -11.96 29.49
N THR A 15 -12.88 -11.02 30.41
CA THR A 15 -12.27 -9.72 30.08
C THR A 15 -10.79 -9.84 29.70
N ALA A 16 -10.03 -10.76 30.32
CA ALA A 16 -8.64 -11.02 29.95
C ALA A 16 -8.48 -11.59 28.53
N SER A 17 -9.46 -12.39 28.06
CA SER A 17 -9.45 -12.95 26.71
C SER A 17 -9.71 -11.88 25.63
N LEU A 18 -10.62 -10.93 25.88
CA LEU A 18 -10.90 -9.85 24.93
C LEU A 18 -9.75 -8.85 24.79
N THR A 19 -9.01 -8.56 25.85
CA THR A 19 -7.85 -7.66 25.79
C THR A 19 -6.66 -8.29 25.06
N LEU A 20 -6.43 -9.60 25.20
CA LEU A 20 -5.37 -10.30 24.46
C LEU A 20 -5.61 -10.31 22.94
N VAL A 21 -6.86 -10.48 22.50
CA VAL A 21 -7.19 -10.50 21.05
C VAL A 21 -6.99 -9.13 20.41
N ALA A 22 -7.32 -8.04 21.10
CA ALA A 22 -7.12 -6.68 20.57
C ALA A 22 -5.63 -6.30 20.46
N ALA A 23 -4.77 -6.81 21.36
CA ALA A 23 -3.33 -6.56 21.33
C ALA A 23 -2.59 -7.36 20.23
N ALA A 24 -3.25 -8.37 19.64
CA ALA A 24 -2.69 -9.21 18.59
C ALA A 24 -3.12 -8.80 17.17
N LEU A 25 -4.02 -7.81 17.03
CA LEU A 25 -4.37 -7.31 15.71
C LEU A 25 -3.19 -6.51 15.14
N PRO A 26 -2.79 -6.75 13.89
CA PRO A 26 -1.84 -5.87 13.23
C PRO A 26 -2.39 -4.44 13.26
N ALA A 27 -1.52 -3.47 13.48
CA ALA A 27 -1.90 -2.08 13.41
C ALA A 27 -2.58 -1.80 12.06
N PRO A 28 -3.57 -0.89 11.99
CA PRO A 28 -4.14 -0.49 10.72
C PRO A 28 -3.01 -0.08 9.78
N GLU A 29 -2.96 -0.69 8.59
CA GLU A 29 -1.98 -0.30 7.58
C GLU A 29 -2.14 1.20 7.30
N PRO A 30 -1.05 1.98 7.31
CA PRO A 30 -1.13 3.41 7.05
C PRO A 30 -1.79 3.66 5.69
N LEU A 31 -2.83 4.49 5.66
CA LEU A 31 -3.49 4.89 4.40
C LEU A 31 -2.62 5.90 3.62
N GLY A 32 -1.70 6.58 4.30
CA GLY A 32 -0.72 7.50 3.72
C GLY A 32 0.59 7.53 4.53
N ILE A 33 1.51 8.47 4.26
CA ILE A 33 2.83 8.54 4.94
C ILE A 33 2.78 9.03 6.40
N GLY A 34 1.58 9.36 6.91
CA GLY A 34 1.37 9.74 8.31
C GLY A 34 1.58 11.22 8.63
N ASP A 35 1.42 12.11 7.63
CA ASP A 35 1.41 13.55 7.88
C ASP A 35 0.21 13.95 8.78
N ARG A 36 0.42 14.88 9.71
CA ARG A 36 -0.63 15.26 10.68
C ARG A 36 -1.78 16.04 10.02
N LEU A 37 -1.50 16.83 9.00
CA LEU A 37 -2.48 17.64 8.29
C LEU A 37 -3.11 16.88 7.12
N PHE A 38 -2.34 15.97 6.50
CA PHE A 38 -2.74 15.17 5.35
C PHE A 38 -2.43 13.68 5.57
N PRO A 39 -3.10 13.01 6.52
CA PRO A 39 -2.75 11.65 6.95
C PRO A 39 -2.90 10.59 5.88
N GLU A 40 -3.71 10.87 4.86
CA GLU A 40 -3.98 9.96 3.74
C GLU A 40 -3.08 10.21 2.52
N LEU A 41 -2.24 11.26 2.52
CA LEU A 41 -1.38 11.54 1.38
C LEU A 41 -0.09 10.73 1.42
N GLY A 42 0.40 10.40 0.22
CA GLY A 42 1.67 9.72 -0.03
C GLY A 42 1.58 8.20 0.16
N ASN A 43 2.53 7.48 -0.43
CA ASN A 43 2.51 6.02 -0.45
C ASN A 43 3.68 5.48 0.40
N PRO A 44 3.41 4.85 1.56
CA PRO A 44 4.46 4.34 2.44
C PRO A 44 5.10 3.05 1.89
N GLY A 45 6.24 2.66 2.47
CA GLY A 45 6.88 1.37 2.20
C GLY A 45 7.88 1.37 1.05
N TYR A 46 8.01 2.48 0.32
CA TYR A 46 9.06 2.68 -0.67
C TYR A 46 9.47 4.14 -0.80
N ASP A 47 10.68 4.36 -1.31
CA ASP A 47 11.25 5.66 -1.63
C ASP A 47 11.48 5.73 -3.15
N VAL A 48 10.89 6.72 -3.80
CA VAL A 48 11.04 6.90 -5.26
C VAL A 48 12.34 7.64 -5.55
N LEU A 49 13.22 7.00 -6.32
CA LEU A 49 14.53 7.54 -6.67
C LEU A 49 14.49 8.35 -7.97
N THR A 50 13.74 7.87 -8.98
CA THR A 50 13.59 8.57 -10.27
C THR A 50 12.30 8.21 -10.99
N TYR A 51 11.83 9.16 -11.78
CA TYR A 51 10.86 8.96 -12.85
C TYR A 51 11.54 9.14 -14.20
N ASP A 52 11.28 8.23 -15.12
CA ASP A 52 11.54 8.39 -16.55
C ASP A 52 10.18 8.34 -17.26
N ILE A 53 9.77 9.47 -17.84
CA ILE A 53 8.45 9.65 -18.43
C ILE A 53 8.64 9.93 -19.92
N ALA A 54 8.28 8.95 -20.73
CA ALA A 54 8.23 9.08 -22.18
C ALA A 54 6.77 9.20 -22.62
N PHE A 55 6.45 10.20 -23.43
CA PHE A 55 5.10 10.36 -23.95
C PHE A 55 5.08 10.87 -25.39
N THR A 56 4.00 10.57 -26.10
CA THR A 56 3.74 11.06 -27.45
C THR A 56 2.64 12.12 -27.41
N TYR A 57 2.96 13.31 -27.90
CA TYR A 57 1.97 14.36 -28.12
C TYR A 57 1.45 14.32 -29.57
N HIS A 58 0.16 14.13 -29.73
CA HIS A 58 -0.47 14.01 -31.05
C HIS A 58 -0.86 15.36 -31.69
N GLY A 59 -0.40 16.49 -31.15
CA GLY A 59 -0.70 17.83 -31.70
C GLY A 59 -2.05 18.42 -31.29
N SER A 60 -2.78 17.79 -30.36
CA SER A 60 -4.03 18.32 -29.81
C SER A 60 -4.12 18.08 -28.31
N ASN A 61 -4.52 19.12 -27.56
CA ASN A 61 -4.73 19.05 -26.11
C ASN A 61 -6.06 18.40 -25.71
N THR A 62 -6.88 18.00 -26.69
CA THR A 62 -8.17 17.31 -26.47
C THR A 62 -8.08 15.80 -26.63
N LYS A 63 -6.89 15.27 -26.97
CA LYS A 63 -6.65 13.83 -27.12
C LYS A 63 -5.75 13.34 -25.97
N PRO A 64 -5.91 12.08 -25.51
CA PRO A 64 -4.98 11.48 -24.57
C PRO A 64 -3.54 11.47 -25.09
N LEU A 65 -2.57 11.48 -24.18
CA LEU A 65 -1.17 11.21 -24.48
C LEU A 65 -0.91 9.71 -24.33
N ASP A 66 -0.23 9.10 -25.29
CA ASP A 66 0.37 7.78 -25.08
C ASP A 66 1.63 7.95 -24.23
N ALA A 67 1.70 7.31 -23.06
CA ALA A 67 2.80 7.48 -22.13
C ALA A 67 3.29 6.16 -21.53
N VAL A 68 4.59 6.10 -21.28
CA VAL A 68 5.25 5.07 -20.47
C VAL A 68 6.03 5.78 -19.37
N THR A 69 5.68 5.48 -18.13
CA THR A 69 6.40 5.99 -16.95
C THR A 69 7.14 4.83 -16.29
N LYS A 70 8.47 4.92 -16.24
CA LYS A 70 9.32 4.00 -15.48
C LYS A 70 9.68 4.64 -14.15
N ILE A 71 9.35 3.96 -13.06
CA ILE A 71 9.63 4.40 -11.71
C ILE A 71 10.73 3.52 -11.14
N ARG A 72 11.84 4.12 -10.69
CA ARG A 72 12.83 3.41 -9.90
C ARG A 72 12.56 3.74 -8.44
N ALA A 73 12.20 2.74 -7.65
CA ALA A 73 11.94 2.89 -6.24
C ALA A 73 12.77 1.90 -5.41
N ARG A 74 13.07 2.28 -4.17
CA ARG A 74 13.68 1.42 -3.15
C ARG A 74 12.63 1.11 -2.10
N THR A 75 12.30 -0.16 -1.92
CA THR A 75 11.42 -0.59 -0.83
C THR A 75 12.09 -0.37 0.52
N THR A 76 11.38 0.21 1.48
CA THR A 76 11.83 0.39 2.87
C THR A 76 11.24 -0.68 3.80
N ALA A 77 10.23 -1.40 3.35
CA ALA A 77 9.61 -2.56 3.99
C ALA A 77 9.18 -3.59 2.93
N PRO A 78 8.86 -4.85 3.30
CA PRO A 78 8.15 -5.76 2.40
C PRO A 78 6.81 -5.14 1.96
N LEU A 79 6.47 -5.30 0.68
CA LEU A 79 5.22 -4.78 0.12
C LEU A 79 4.48 -5.90 -0.61
N ASP A 80 3.20 -6.06 -0.31
CA ASP A 80 2.29 -6.91 -1.08
C ASP A 80 1.64 -6.15 -2.24
N ARG A 81 1.60 -4.81 -2.14
CA ARG A 81 1.05 -3.92 -3.16
C ARG A 81 1.83 -2.62 -3.22
N ILE A 82 1.77 -1.97 -4.38
CA ILE A 82 2.30 -0.62 -4.62
C ILE A 82 1.10 0.24 -5.02
N ASN A 83 0.86 1.33 -4.30
CA ASN A 83 -0.14 2.33 -4.65
C ASN A 83 0.55 3.50 -5.35
N LEU A 84 -0.01 3.96 -6.47
CA LEU A 84 0.46 5.10 -7.24
C LEU A 84 -0.71 6.03 -7.52
N ASP A 85 -0.54 7.32 -7.25
CA ASP A 85 -1.59 8.31 -7.54
C ASP A 85 -1.79 8.40 -9.08
N PHE A 86 -2.99 8.07 -9.54
CA PHE A 86 -3.38 8.04 -10.95
C PHE A 86 -4.87 8.38 -11.10
N ALA A 87 -5.17 9.68 -11.12
CA ALA A 87 -6.56 10.15 -11.12
C ALA A 87 -7.29 10.01 -12.46
N ARG A 88 -6.59 10.08 -13.60
CA ARG A 88 -7.21 10.11 -14.94
C ARG A 88 -6.35 9.42 -15.99
N GLY A 89 -7.02 8.71 -16.90
CA GLY A 89 -6.41 8.03 -18.04
C GLY A 89 -6.83 6.57 -18.12
N THR A 90 -6.11 5.79 -18.91
CA THR A 90 -6.32 4.34 -19.01
C THR A 90 -4.97 3.65 -18.96
N VAL A 91 -4.79 2.78 -17.98
CA VAL A 91 -3.56 1.98 -17.84
C VAL A 91 -3.70 0.74 -18.71
N GLN A 92 -2.79 0.58 -19.66
CA GLN A 92 -2.81 -0.56 -20.59
C GLN A 92 -2.04 -1.77 -20.06
N GLY A 93 -1.09 -1.55 -19.14
CA GLY A 93 -0.28 -2.60 -18.54
C GLY A 93 0.62 -2.04 -17.45
N VAL A 94 1.05 -2.91 -16.54
CA VAL A 94 2.03 -2.61 -15.50
C VAL A 94 3.03 -3.74 -15.43
N GLU A 95 4.30 -3.39 -15.32
CA GLU A 95 5.38 -4.32 -15.04
C GLU A 95 6.09 -3.93 -13.75
N VAL A 96 6.39 -4.91 -12.90
CA VAL A 96 7.23 -4.75 -11.72
C VAL A 96 8.51 -5.56 -11.93
N ASN A 97 9.66 -4.89 -11.98
CA ASN A 97 10.96 -5.50 -12.27
C ASN A 97 10.97 -6.33 -13.57
N GLY A 98 10.26 -5.86 -14.61
CA GLY A 98 10.17 -6.52 -15.92
C GLY A 98 9.22 -7.72 -15.97
N LEU A 99 8.44 -7.96 -14.92
CA LEU A 99 7.39 -8.98 -14.90
C LEU A 99 6.03 -8.29 -14.92
N ALA A 100 5.13 -8.78 -15.78
CA ALA A 100 3.74 -8.31 -15.79
C ALA A 100 3.11 -8.46 -14.40
N ALA A 101 2.39 -7.42 -13.96
CA ALA A 101 1.76 -7.37 -12.66
C ALA A 101 0.26 -7.09 -12.80
N ASP A 102 -0.54 -7.72 -11.96
CA ASP A 102 -1.96 -7.41 -11.83
C ASP A 102 -2.12 -6.02 -11.21
N PHE A 103 -3.09 -5.26 -11.71
CA PHE A 103 -3.39 -3.94 -11.21
C PHE A 103 -4.89 -3.64 -11.24
N GLY A 104 -5.32 -2.67 -10.45
CA GLY A 104 -6.67 -2.13 -10.44
C GLY A 104 -6.67 -0.66 -10.03
N SER A 105 -7.81 0.00 -10.17
CA SER A 105 -7.98 1.38 -9.71
C SER A 105 -8.89 1.44 -8.49
N LYS A 106 -8.56 2.29 -7.53
CA LYS A 106 -9.40 2.59 -6.36
C LYS A 106 -9.33 4.08 -6.10
N ASN A 107 -10.47 4.77 -6.20
CA ASN A 107 -10.54 6.23 -6.14
C ASN A 107 -9.59 6.85 -7.18
N GLU A 108 -8.60 7.63 -6.73
CA GLU A 108 -7.59 8.26 -7.59
C GLU A 108 -6.26 7.48 -7.60
N ASP A 109 -6.25 6.22 -7.16
CA ASP A 109 -5.05 5.39 -7.08
C ASP A 109 -5.05 4.27 -8.12
N LEU A 110 -3.88 3.99 -8.67
CA LEU A 110 -3.51 2.73 -9.31
C LEU A 110 -2.87 1.81 -8.26
N VAL A 111 -3.53 0.70 -7.96
CA VAL A 111 -3.06 -0.33 -7.04
C VAL A 111 -2.45 -1.47 -7.86
N VAL A 112 -1.14 -1.68 -7.70
CA VAL A 112 -0.35 -2.70 -8.39
C VAL A 112 0.00 -3.80 -7.42
N GLN A 113 -0.26 -5.06 -7.77
CA GLN A 113 0.15 -6.19 -6.95
C GLN A 113 1.66 -6.39 -7.09
N ALA A 114 2.36 -6.40 -5.95
CA ALA A 114 3.77 -6.69 -5.95
C ALA A 114 3.96 -8.20 -6.17
N PRO A 115 4.81 -8.62 -7.12
CA PRO A 115 5.17 -10.03 -7.20
C PRO A 115 5.85 -10.47 -5.90
N ALA A 116 5.60 -11.71 -5.48
CA ALA A 116 6.22 -12.30 -4.30
C ALA A 116 7.74 -12.03 -4.32
N ALA A 117 8.28 -11.63 -3.16
CA ALA A 117 9.61 -11.05 -3.01
C ALA A 117 10.64 -11.60 -4.01
N SER A 118 11.03 -10.75 -4.96
CA SER A 118 12.09 -11.08 -5.90
C SER A 118 13.40 -11.27 -5.12
N PRO A 119 14.19 -12.33 -5.38
CA PRO A 119 15.49 -12.49 -4.75
C PRO A 119 16.37 -11.31 -5.18
N LYS A 120 16.66 -10.41 -4.22
CA LYS A 120 17.57 -9.25 -4.28
C LYS A 120 18.00 -8.82 -5.69
N ALA A 121 17.58 -7.62 -6.10
CA ALA A 121 18.16 -6.91 -7.24
C ALA A 121 19.69 -6.98 -7.17
N ARG A 122 20.31 -7.53 -8.23
CA ARG A 122 21.76 -7.56 -8.39
C ARG A 122 22.26 -6.11 -8.52
N PRO A 123 23.40 -5.75 -7.90
CA PRO A 123 23.97 -4.40 -7.98
C PRO A 123 24.21 -3.94 -9.41
#